data_AF-A0A7C3A9P5-F1
#
_entry.id   AF-A0A7C3A9P5-F1
#
_cell.length_a   1.000
_cell.length_b   1.000
_cell.length_c   1.000
_cell.angle_alpha   90.00
_cell.angle_beta   90.00
_cell.angle_gamma   90.00
#
_symmetry.space_group_name_H-M   'P 1'
#
loop_
_entity.id
_entity.type
_entity.pdbx_description
1 polymer ?
#
loop_
_entity_poly.entity_id
_entity_poly.type
_entity_poly.pdbx_seq_one_letter_code
_entity_poly.pdbx_strand_id
1 'polypeptide(L)'
;MKDRPERKKDGVAVDALRMWIRQIAKSKILSHEEEVELAKRIEQGDQEAREKLINSNLRLVVSVALKYKNYGVPLADLIQEGNIGLIKAVEKFDYRKGYKFSTYAIWWIRQAILRA
;
A
#
# COMPACT_ATOMS: atom_id res chain seq x y z
N MET A 1 2.63 6.03 43.37
CA MET A 1 2.79 4.69 42.77
C MET A 1 2.10 4.76 41.40
N LYS A 2 2.86 4.74 40.30
CA LYS A 2 2.36 5.08 38.95
C LYS A 2 1.35 4.04 38.46
N ASP A 3 0.11 4.45 38.26
CA ASP A 3 -0.82 3.81 37.34
C ASP A 3 -0.18 3.72 35.95
N ARG A 4 -0.16 2.53 35.34
CA ARG A 4 0.15 2.41 33.91
C ARG A 4 -0.64 1.27 33.26
N PRO A 5 -1.87 1.53 32.77
CA PRO A 5 -2.62 0.60 31.97
C PRO A 5 -2.26 0.76 30.48
N GLU A 6 -1.01 0.45 30.08
CA GLU A 6 -0.58 0.58 28.67
C GLU A 6 -0.72 -0.73 27.86
N ARG A 7 -0.62 -1.92 28.47
CA ARG A 7 -0.53 -3.19 27.72
C ARG A 7 -1.78 -3.64 26.95
N LYS A 8 -2.98 -3.17 27.29
CA LYS A 8 -4.22 -3.62 26.61
C LYS A 8 -4.45 -2.96 25.25
N LYS A 9 -3.98 -1.72 25.06
CA LYS A 9 -4.19 -0.97 23.81
C LYS A 9 -3.37 -1.53 22.65
N ASP A 10 -2.14 -1.97 22.94
CA ASP A 10 -1.23 -2.54 21.93
C ASP A 10 -1.77 -3.85 21.34
N GLY A 11 -2.38 -4.71 22.16
CA GLY A 11 -2.99 -5.96 21.70
C GLY A 11 -4.14 -5.73 20.71
N VAL A 12 -5.02 -4.76 20.99
CA VAL A 12 -6.16 -4.42 20.13
C VAL A 12 -5.69 -3.86 18.79
N ALA A 13 -4.68 -2.98 18.79
CA ALA A 13 -4.11 -2.41 17.56
C ALA A 13 -3.45 -3.47 16.67
N VAL A 14 -2.71 -4.41 17.28
CA VAL A 14 -2.09 -5.53 16.56
C VAL A 14 -3.14 -6.44 15.92
N ASP A 15 -4.23 -6.73 16.63
CA ASP A 15 -5.30 -7.57 16.10
C ASP A 15 -6.09 -6.87 14.98
N ALA A 16 -6.34 -5.57 15.11
CA ALA A 16 -6.93 -4.76 14.04
C ALA A 16 -6.06 -4.78 12.77
N LEU A 17 -4.75 -4.61 12.90
CA LEU A 17 -3.81 -4.69 11.78
C LEU A 17 -3.85 -6.08 11.12
N ARG A 18 -3.85 -7.15 11.91
CA ARG A 18 -3.94 -8.53 11.39
C ARG A 18 -5.26 -8.79 10.66
N MET A 19 -6.37 -8.23 11.14
CA MET A 19 -7.67 -8.34 10.47
C MET A 19 -7.66 -7.58 9.15
N TRP A 20 -7.14 -6.36 9.13
CA TRP A 20 -6.99 -5.57 7.92
C TRP A 20 -6.09 -6.26 6.88
N ILE A 21 -4.93 -6.79 7.28
CA ILE A 21 -4.04 -7.56 6.38
C ILE A 21 -4.79 -8.76 5.76
N ARG A 22 -5.61 -9.46 6.55
CA ARG A 22 -6.44 -10.57 6.05
C ARG A 22 -7.50 -10.11 5.06
N GLN A 23 -8.07 -8.92 5.22
CA GLN A 23 -9.04 -8.36 4.27
C GLN A 23 -8.37 -8.01 2.94
N ILE A 24 -7.26 -7.27 2.97
CA ILE A 24 -6.55 -6.89 1.73
C ILE A 24 -6.01 -8.12 1.00
N ALA A 25 -5.65 -9.21 1.70
CA ALA A 25 -5.15 -10.43 1.08
C ALA A 25 -6.18 -11.08 0.13
N LYS A 26 -7.47 -10.78 0.31
CA LYS A 26 -8.58 -11.24 -0.53
C LYS A 26 -8.85 -10.33 -1.73
N SER A 27 -8.14 -9.20 -1.87
CA SER A 27 -8.37 -8.27 -2.98
C SER A 27 -8.05 -8.92 -4.32
N LYS A 28 -8.87 -8.61 -5.32
CA LYS A 28 -8.70 -9.08 -6.71
C LYS A 28 -7.39 -8.52 -7.28
N ILE A 29 -6.57 -9.42 -7.82
CA ILE A 29 -5.39 -9.07 -8.61
C ILE A 29 -5.89 -8.61 -9.98
N LEU A 30 -5.46 -7.42 -10.40
CA LEU A 30 -5.79 -6.86 -11.70
C LEU A 30 -4.94 -7.53 -12.80
N SER A 31 -5.54 -7.76 -13.96
CA SER A 31 -4.79 -8.06 -15.18
C SER A 31 -4.06 -6.81 -15.69
N HIS A 32 -3.11 -6.98 -16.61
CA HIS A 32 -2.41 -5.84 -17.19
C HIS A 32 -3.35 -4.92 -17.99
N GLU A 33 -4.33 -5.52 -18.68
CA GLU A 33 -5.36 -4.80 -19.43
C GLU A 33 -6.25 -3.99 -18.49
N GLU A 34 -6.62 -4.57 -17.33
CA GLU A 34 -7.37 -3.85 -16.29
C GLU A 34 -6.54 -2.69 -15.70
N GLU A 35 -5.24 -2.86 -15.47
CA GLU A 35 -4.34 -1.78 -15.03
C GLU A 35 -4.31 -0.64 -16.04
N VAL A 36 -4.19 -0.95 -17.34
CA VAL A 36 -4.16 0.04 -18.42
C VAL A 36 -5.49 0.78 -18.52
N GLU A 37 -6.62 0.07 -18.40
CA GLU A 37 -7.94 0.69 -18.46
C GLU A 37 -8.18 1.66 -17.29
N LEU A 38 -7.81 1.25 -16.08
CA LEU A 38 -7.89 2.14 -14.92
C LEU A 38 -6.96 3.34 -15.08
N ALA A 39 -5.73 3.16 -15.58
CA ALA A 39 -4.79 4.25 -15.80
C ALA A 39 -5.33 5.31 -16.79
N LYS A 40 -5.98 4.87 -17.89
CA LYS A 40 -6.63 5.79 -18.84
C LYS A 40 -7.74 6.60 -18.19
N ARG A 41 -8.59 5.95 -17.39
CA ARG A 41 -9.67 6.63 -16.66
C ARG A 41 -9.13 7.61 -15.62
N ILE A 42 -8.05 7.25 -14.93
CA ILE A 42 -7.37 8.12 -13.96
C ILE A 42 -6.85 9.40 -14.64
N GLU A 43 -6.26 9.30 -15.83
CA GLU A 43 -5.84 10.49 -16.60
C GLU A 43 -7.00 11.43 -16.95
N GLN A 44 -8.22 10.90 -17.05
CA GLN A 44 -9.45 11.67 -17.28
C GLN A 44 -10.06 12.23 -15.98
N GLY A 45 -9.41 12.03 -14.84
CA GLY A 45 -9.87 12.51 -13.53
C GLY A 45 -10.83 11.57 -12.80
N ASP A 46 -10.94 10.30 -13.22
CA ASP A 46 -11.80 9.31 -12.58
C ASP A 46 -11.25 8.87 -11.21
N GLN A 47 -11.87 9.39 -10.16
CA GLN A 47 -11.50 9.10 -8.78
C GLN A 47 -11.80 7.66 -8.37
N GLU A 48 -12.87 7.04 -8.91
CA GLU A 48 -13.20 5.64 -8.61
C GLU A 48 -12.16 4.71 -9.21
N ALA A 49 -11.70 4.99 -10.43
CA ALA A 49 -10.61 4.25 -11.07
C ALA A 49 -9.31 4.37 -10.26
N ARG A 50 -9.02 5.56 -9.74
CA ARG A 50 -7.87 5.83 -8.86
C ARG A 50 -7.94 4.97 -7.60
N GLU A 51 -9.06 5.01 -6.89
CA GLU A 51 -9.28 4.24 -5.67
C GLU A 51 -9.20 2.73 -5.93
N LYS A 52 -9.77 2.26 -7.04
CA LYS A 52 -9.71 0.85 -7.44
C LYS A 52 -8.27 0.40 -7.69
N LEU A 53 -7.47 1.19 -8.42
CA LEU A 53 -6.07 0.87 -8.68
C LEU A 53 -5.24 0.84 -7.38
N ILE A 54 -5.48 1.79 -6.46
CA ILE A 54 -4.84 1.81 -5.13
C ILE A 54 -5.21 0.55 -4.33
N ASN A 55 -6.52 0.29 -4.18
CA ASN A 55 -7.04 -0.80 -3.34
C ASN A 55 -6.61 -2.18 -3.83
N SER A 56 -6.54 -2.39 -5.15
CA SER A 56 -6.01 -3.63 -5.74
C SER A 56 -4.52 -3.86 -5.45
N ASN A 57 -3.76 -2.82 -5.11
CA ASN A 57 -2.31 -2.89 -4.91
C ASN A 57 -1.88 -2.79 -3.43
N LEU A 58 -2.79 -2.73 -2.46
CA LEU A 58 -2.43 -2.71 -1.03
C LEU A 58 -1.63 -3.93 -0.59
N ARG A 59 -1.88 -5.11 -1.19
CA ARG A 59 -1.09 -6.33 -0.95
C ARG A 59 0.39 -6.15 -1.30
N LEU A 60 0.67 -5.39 -2.36
CA LEU A 60 2.04 -5.10 -2.79
C LEU A 60 2.77 -4.26 -1.72
N VAL A 61 2.10 -3.24 -1.18
CA VAL A 61 2.66 -2.40 -0.10
C VAL A 61 3.07 -3.24 1.09
N VAL A 62 2.18 -4.11 1.59
CA VAL A 62 2.49 -4.99 2.72
C VAL A 62 3.65 -5.93 2.40
N SER A 63 3.70 -6.51 1.19
CA SER A 63 4.80 -7.39 0.78
C SER A 63 6.16 -6.69 0.73
N VAL A 64 6.18 -5.39 0.41
CA VAL A 64 7.40 -4.57 0.41
C VAL A 64 7.76 -4.18 1.83
N ALA A 65 6.80 -3.67 2.62
CA ALA A 65 7.01 -3.25 4.01
C ALA A 65 7.53 -4.39 4.91
N LEU A 66 7.06 -5.62 4.69
CA LEU A 66 7.52 -6.80 5.43
C LEU A 66 9.03 -7.06 5.31
N LYS A 67 9.68 -6.58 4.24
CA LYS A 67 11.14 -6.68 4.06
C LYS A 67 11.92 -5.76 5.01
N TYR A 68 11.28 -4.74 5.56
CA TYR A 68 11.87 -3.72 6.43
C TYR A 68 11.43 -3.85 7.89
N LYS A 69 10.62 -4.86 8.24
CA LYS A 69 10.05 -5.03 9.60
C LYS A 69 11.08 -5.12 10.74
N ASN A 70 12.34 -5.45 10.43
CA ASN A 70 13.43 -5.62 11.41
C ASN A 70 14.25 -4.33 11.61
N TYR A 71 13.86 -3.21 11.00
CA TYR A 71 14.62 -1.95 11.04
C TYR A 71 14.27 -1.10 12.28
N GLY A 72 13.56 -1.66 13.27
CA GLY A 72 13.18 -0.96 14.51
C GLY A 72 11.95 -0.05 14.38
N VAL A 73 11.38 0.09 13.18
CA VAL A 73 10.13 0.83 12.92
C VAL A 73 8.93 -0.12 12.96
N PRO A 74 7.81 0.23 13.62
CA PRO A 74 6.60 -0.57 13.61
C PRO A 74 6.10 -0.88 12.19
N LEU A 75 5.62 -2.11 11.97
CA LEU A 75 5.13 -2.54 10.65
C LEU A 75 3.97 -1.68 10.15
N ALA A 76 3.10 -1.20 11.05
CA ALA A 76 2.00 -0.31 10.69
C ALA A 76 2.52 0.99 10.05
N ASP A 77 3.56 1.60 10.62
CA ASP A 77 4.14 2.85 10.10
C ASP A 77 4.81 2.62 8.73
N LEU A 78 5.56 1.52 8.57
CA LEU A 78 6.12 1.12 7.28
C LEU A 78 5.05 0.93 6.19
N ILE A 79 3.89 0.38 6.57
CA ILE A 79 2.76 0.21 5.65
C ILE A 79 2.14 1.56 5.30
N GLN A 80 1.98 2.47 6.27
CA GLN A 80 1.44 3.80 6.03
C GLN A 80 2.33 4.60 5.07
N GLU A 81 3.65 4.60 5.29
CA GLU A 81 4.61 5.24 4.39
C GLU A 81 4.62 4.60 3.01
N GLY A 82 4.56 3.26 2.97
CA GLY A 82 4.42 2.53 1.72
C GLY A 82 3.13 2.87 0.96
N ASN A 83 2.01 3.10 1.65
CA ASN A 83 0.75 3.53 1.04
C ASN A 83 0.86 4.93 0.43
N ILE A 84 1.57 5.86 1.08
CA ILE A 84 1.87 7.18 0.51
C ILE A 84 2.70 7.03 -0.77
N GLY A 85 3.69 6.13 -0.77
CA GLY A 85 4.46 5.78 -1.96
C GLY A 85 3.59 5.21 -3.09
N LEU A 86 2.67 4.30 -2.77
CA LEU A 86 1.74 3.72 -3.73
C LEU A 86 0.84 4.79 -4.36
N ILE A 87 0.28 5.70 -3.56
CA ILE A 87 -0.58 6.79 -4.06
C ILE A 87 0.19 7.65 -5.07
N LYS A 88 1.43 8.02 -4.76
CA LYS A 88 2.30 8.75 -5.68
C LYS A 88 2.60 7.97 -6.96
N ALA A 89 2.73 6.64 -6.87
CA ALA A 89 2.91 5.79 -8.03
C ALA A 89 1.68 5.82 -8.94
N VAL A 90 0.47 5.74 -8.37
CA VAL A 90 -0.79 5.81 -9.13
C VAL A 90 -0.90 7.14 -9.88
N GLU A 91 -0.59 8.26 -9.23
CA GLU A 91 -0.66 9.60 -9.83
C GLU A 91 0.33 9.81 -10.96
N LYS A 92 1.44 9.07 -10.97
CA LYS A 92 2.54 9.24 -11.93
C LYS A 92 2.71 8.08 -12.89
N PHE A 93 1.80 7.12 -12.89
CA PHE A 93 1.92 5.94 -13.72
C PHE A 93 1.62 6.27 -15.18
N ASP A 94 2.55 5.93 -16.07
CA ASP A 94 2.38 6.07 -17.51
C ASP A 94 2.25 4.69 -18.14
N TYR A 95 1.01 4.32 -18.45
CA TYR A 95 0.66 3.02 -19.03
C TYR A 95 1.23 2.83 -20.45
N ARG A 96 1.59 3.92 -21.15
CA ARG A 96 2.11 3.87 -22.53
C ARG A 96 3.51 3.26 -22.61
N LYS A 97 4.23 3.20 -21.48
CA LYS A 97 5.57 2.59 -21.39
C LYS A 97 5.56 1.06 -21.42
N GLY A 98 4.38 0.42 -21.35
CA GLY A 98 4.23 -1.04 -21.52
C GLY A 98 4.74 -1.88 -20.33
N TYR A 99 5.09 -1.26 -19.21
CA TYR A 99 5.44 -1.98 -17.98
C TYR A 99 4.21 -2.18 -17.10
N LYS A 100 4.16 -3.30 -16.37
CA LYS A 100 3.14 -3.55 -15.34
C LYS A 100 3.20 -2.48 -14.25
N PHE A 101 2.04 -2.09 -13.73
CA PHE A 101 1.96 -1.09 -12.67
C PHE A 101 2.76 -1.51 -11.42
N SER A 102 2.64 -2.77 -11.01
CA SER A 102 3.36 -3.31 -9.85
C SER A 102 4.88 -3.09 -9.89
N THR A 103 5.51 -3.27 -11.05
CA THR A 103 6.94 -3.02 -11.25
C THR A 103 7.30 -1.57 -10.94
N TYR A 104 6.51 -0.63 -11.46
CA TYR A 104 6.70 0.80 -11.24
C TYR A 104 6.44 1.19 -9.78
N ALA A 105 5.35 0.69 -9.19
CA ALA A 105 4.94 1.00 -7.83
C ALA A 105 5.97 0.58 -6.77
N ILE A 106 6.66 -0.55 -6.96
CA ILE A 106 7.69 -1.02 -6.02
C ILE A 106 8.75 0.05 -5.73
N TRP A 107 9.19 0.80 -6.75
CA TRP A 107 10.20 1.85 -6.55
C TRP A 107 9.68 2.97 -5.65
N TRP A 108 8.47 3.46 -5.91
CA TRP A 108 7.84 4.52 -5.12
C TRP A 108 7.55 4.09 -3.69
N ILE A 109 7.05 2.86 -3.50
CA ILE A 109 6.78 2.28 -2.17
C ILE A 109 8.08 2.19 -1.38
N ARG A 110 9.14 1.60 -1.96
CA ARG A 110 10.45 1.49 -1.30
C ARG A 110 11.03 2.85 -0.96
N GLN A 111 10.97 3.79 -1.90
CA GLN A 111 11.49 5.13 -1.69
C GLN A 111 10.77 5.85 -0.55
N ALA A 112 9.45 5.72 -0.44
CA ALA A 112 8.68 6.32 0.64
C ALA A 112 9.07 5.70 2.00
N ILE A 113 9.12 4.37 2.09
CA ILE A 113 9.52 3.66 3.30
C ILE A 113 10.94 4.05 3.77
N LEU A 114 11.88 4.24 2.85
CA LEU A 114 13.27 4.55 3.18
C LEU A 114 13.54 6.03 3.49
N ARG A 115 12.59 6.93 3.20
CA ARG A 115 12.75 8.39 3.41
C ARG A 115 12.01 8.91 4.64
N ALA A 116 11.18 8.08 5.27
CA ALA A 116 10.46 8.41 6.49
C ALA A 116 11.37 8.37 7.72
#